data_AF-T1A2V6-F1
#
_entry.id   AF-T1A2V6-F1
#
_cell.length_a   1.000
_cell.length_b   1.000
_cell.length_c   1.000
_cell.angle_alpha   90.00
_cell.angle_beta   90.00
_cell.angle_gamma   90.00
#
_symmetry.space_group_name_H-M   'P 1'
#
loop_
_entity.id
_entity.type
_entity.pdbx_description
1 polymer ?
#
loop_
_entity_poly.entity_id
_entity_poly.type
_entity_poly.pdbx_seq_one_letter_code
_entity_poly.pdbx_strand_id
1 'polypeptide(L)'
;MKLMTRLGFRYQRTDEVIAGLSAPLSSVSWVGAGDPTAYVFAYGKPTWTQTTRSYGYFLPSLDLALWPTHDLETAFDFSRTESAPPNYQLIPNTSYGGRVNALTATGNNPGLLP
;
A
#
# COMPACT_ATOMS: atom_id res chain seq x y z
N MET A 1 17.88 41.42 11.97
CA MET A 1 17.27 40.08 12.11
C MET A 1 15.92 40.08 11.40
N LYS A 2 15.73 39.18 10.44
CA LYS A 2 14.47 39.01 9.70
C LYS A 2 13.97 37.59 9.92
N LEU A 3 12.68 37.42 10.18
CA LEU A 3 12.03 36.11 10.22
C LEU A 3 10.95 36.09 9.15
N MET A 4 10.92 35.04 8.34
CA MET A 4 9.84 34.74 7.41
C MET A 4 9.19 33.43 7.82
N THR A 5 7.86 33.43 7.82
CA THR A 5 7.04 32.26 8.13
C THR A 5 6.16 31.96 6.93
N ARG A 6 6.15 30.70 6.49
CA ARG A 6 5.27 30.19 5.45
C ARG A 6 4.44 29.06 6.04
N LEU A 7 3.14 29.09 5.78
CA LEU A 7 2.19 28.09 6.22
C LEU A 7 1.52 27.47 5.00
N GLY A 8 1.42 26.15 4.99
CA GLY A 8 0.67 25.40 4.00
C GLY A 8 -0.38 24.52 4.67
N PHE A 9 -1.56 24.46 4.07
CA PHE A 9 -2.65 23.61 4.53
C PHE A 9 -3.21 22.85 3.34
N ARG A 10 -3.26 21.52 3.46
CA ARG A 10 -3.91 20.66 2.48
C ARG A 10 -4.84 19.70 3.20
N TYR A 11 -6.04 19.54 2.68
CA TYR A 11 -6.90 18.43 3.04
C TYR A 11 -6.98 17.51 1.83
N GLN A 12 -6.68 16.23 2.03
CA GLN A 12 -6.79 15.20 1.01
C GLN A 12 -7.89 14.24 1.39
N ARG A 13 -8.86 14.05 0.48
CA ARG A 13 -9.87 13.01 0.56
C ARG A 13 -9.61 12.00 -0.55
N THR A 14 -9.61 10.73 -0.18
CA THR A 14 -9.43 9.62 -1.10
C THR A 14 -10.64 8.69 -0.98
N ASP A 15 -11.29 8.44 -2.11
CA ASP A 15 -12.37 7.47 -2.24
C ASP A 15 -11.86 6.34 -3.16
N GLU A 16 -11.80 5.12 -2.65
CA GLU A 16 -11.20 3.97 -3.31
C GLU A 16 -12.22 2.85 -3.50
N VAL A 17 -12.24 2.27 -4.69
CA VAL A 17 -12.97 1.04 -5.00
C VAL A 17 -11.98 0.07 -5.60
N ILE A 18 -11.71 -1.01 -4.86
CA ILE A 18 -10.84 -2.09 -5.30
C ILE A 18 -11.73 -3.30 -5.56
N ALA A 19 -11.71 -3.81 -6.79
CA ALA A 19 -12.50 -4.96 -7.16
C ALA A 19 -11.74 -5.92 -8.08
N GLY A 20 -12.12 -7.19 -8.03
CA GLY A 20 -11.51 -8.22 -8.86
C GLY A 20 -12.17 -9.58 -8.68
N LEU A 21 -11.87 -10.48 -9.60
CA LEU A 21 -12.26 -11.89 -9.50
C LEU A 21 -11.27 -12.61 -8.57
N SER A 22 -11.79 -13.24 -7.53
CA SER A 22 -11.03 -14.08 -6.60
C SER A 22 -11.48 -15.52 -6.77
N ALA A 23 -10.53 -16.42 -7.04
CA ALA A 23 -10.81 -17.85 -7.11
C ALA A 23 -10.25 -18.52 -5.84
N PRO A 24 -11.10 -19.12 -4.98
CA PRO A 24 -10.60 -19.79 -3.78
C PRO A 24 -9.81 -21.03 -4.18
N LEU A 25 -8.70 -21.28 -3.48
CA LEU A 25 -7.94 -22.52 -3.64
C LEU A 25 -8.79 -23.69 -3.13
N SER A 26 -9.04 -24.69 -3.99
CA SER A 26 -9.87 -25.85 -3.66
C SER A 26 -9.03 -27.04 -3.22
N SER A 27 -7.87 -27.26 -3.84
CA SER A 27 -6.93 -28.29 -3.41
C SER A 27 -5.50 -28.00 -3.85
N VAL A 28 -4.56 -28.60 -3.13
CA VAL A 28 -3.14 -28.64 -3.48
C VAL A 28 -2.74 -30.11 -3.53
N SER A 29 -2.22 -30.56 -4.66
CA SER A 29 -1.79 -31.94 -4.84
C SER A 29 -0.37 -32.03 -5.37
N TRP A 30 0.36 -33.02 -4.87
CA TRP A 30 1.68 -33.38 -5.38
C TRP A 30 1.50 -34.53 -6.37
N VAL A 31 1.93 -34.33 -7.61
CA VAL A 31 1.68 -35.30 -8.71
C VAL A 31 2.78 -36.34 -8.82
N GLY A 32 3.95 -36.11 -8.20
CA GLY A 32 5.07 -37.05 -8.07
C GLY A 32 5.76 -37.52 -9.35
N ALA A 33 5.13 -37.40 -10.51
CA ALA A 33 5.67 -37.69 -11.82
C ALA A 33 6.15 -36.41 -12.50
N GLY A 34 7.38 -36.41 -13.02
CA GLY A 34 8.01 -35.26 -13.67
C GLY A 34 8.93 -34.49 -12.71
N ASP A 35 8.38 -33.54 -11.95
CA ASP A 35 9.10 -32.74 -10.97
C ASP A 35 8.65 -33.09 -9.53
N PRO A 36 9.49 -33.76 -8.72
CA PRO A 36 9.14 -34.21 -7.38
C PRO A 36 9.01 -33.07 -6.37
N THR A 37 9.24 -31.82 -6.76
CA THR A 37 9.11 -30.66 -5.88
C THR A 37 7.94 -29.74 -6.25
N ALA A 38 7.26 -30.00 -7.37
CA ALA A 38 6.17 -29.17 -7.86
C ALA A 38 4.81 -29.57 -7.25
N TYR A 39 3.99 -28.56 -6.93
CA TYR A 39 2.58 -28.73 -6.59
C TYR A 39 1.68 -28.28 -7.73
N VAL A 40 0.52 -28.92 -7.85
CA VAL A 40 -0.61 -28.44 -8.65
C VAL A 40 -1.61 -27.78 -7.71
N PHE A 41 -1.97 -26.54 -8.03
CA PHE A 41 -2.96 -25.74 -7.31
C PHE A 41 -4.26 -25.74 -8.11
N ALA A 42 -5.30 -26.37 -7.57
CA ALA A 42 -6.63 -26.35 -8.15
C ALA A 42 -7.43 -25.19 -7.55
N TYR A 43 -8.08 -24.41 -8.40
CA TYR A 43 -8.91 -23.28 -8.00
C TYR A 43 -10.38 -23.57 -8.25
N GLY A 44 -11.23 -23.10 -7.35
CA GLY A 44 -12.68 -23.15 -7.49
C GLY A 44 -13.20 -22.11 -8.50
N LYS A 45 -14.53 -22.00 -8.58
CA LYS A 45 -15.20 -20.99 -9.41
C LYS A 45 -14.81 -19.57 -8.94
N PRO A 46 -14.33 -18.70 -9.84
CA PRO A 46 -14.06 -17.30 -9.49
C PRO A 46 -15.32 -16.58 -9.02
N THR A 47 -15.20 -15.81 -7.94
CA THR A 47 -16.24 -14.94 -7.39
C THR A 47 -15.80 -13.48 -7.48
N TRP A 48 -16.71 -12.58 -7.81
CA TRP A 48 -16.45 -11.15 -7.76
C TRP A 48 -16.27 -10.70 -6.31
N THR A 49 -15.20 -9.96 -6.04
CA THR A 49 -14.90 -9.36 -4.74
C THR A 49 -14.70 -7.86 -4.92
N GLN A 50 -15.17 -7.08 -3.95
CA GLN A 50 -15.06 -5.63 -3.98
C GLN A 50 -14.91 -5.10 -2.56
N THR A 51 -14.00 -4.15 -2.39
CA THR A 51 -13.82 -3.36 -1.18
C THR A 51 -13.92 -1.88 -1.54
N THR A 52 -14.72 -1.14 -0.79
CA THR A 52 -14.88 0.31 -0.96
C THR A 52 -14.43 1.01 0.31
N ARG A 53 -13.65 2.08 0.16
CA ARG A 53 -13.13 2.88 1.28
C ARG A 53 -13.18 4.37 0.97
N SER A 54 -13.30 5.16 2.03
CA SER A 54 -13.25 6.61 1.98
C SER A 54 -12.48 7.07 3.21
N TYR A 55 -11.43 7.86 3.01
CA TYR A 55 -10.64 8.42 4.10
C TYR A 55 -10.14 9.82 3.74
N GLY A 56 -9.70 10.56 4.76
CA GLY A 56 -9.12 11.87 4.53
C GLY A 56 -8.15 12.30 5.62
N TYR A 57 -7.12 13.03 5.20
CA TYR A 57 -6.05 13.51 6.06
C TYR A 57 -5.86 15.02 5.90
N PHE A 58 -5.65 15.69 7.04
CA PHE A 58 -5.17 17.06 7.06
C PHE A 58 -3.63 17.06 7.12
N LEU A 59 -3.02 17.77 6.17
CA LEU A 59 -1.60 17.79 5.85
C LEU A 59 -1.07 19.22 6.00
N PRO A 60 -0.73 19.67 7.21
CA PRO A 60 -0.13 20.97 7.44
C PRO A 60 1.36 20.98 7.07
N SER A 61 1.85 22.16 6.68
CA SER A 61 3.28 22.46 6.57
C SER A 61 3.59 23.83 7.18
N LEU A 62 4.77 23.92 7.78
CA LEU A 62 5.36 25.11 8.38
C LEU A 62 6.80 25.19 7.91
N ASP A 63 7.16 26.34 7.35
CA ASP A 63 8.52 26.69 6.96
C ASP A 63 8.87 28.01 7.63
N LEU A 64 9.98 28.01 8.36
CA LEU A 64 10.54 29.16 9.05
C LEU A 64 11.93 29.45 8.50
N ALA A 65 12.12 30.66 7.97
CA ALA A 65 13.43 31.14 7.53
C ALA A 65 13.83 32.36 8.38
N LEU A 66 14.91 32.21 9.16
CA LEU A 66 15.49 33.25 9.98
C LEU A 66 16.80 33.73 9.33
N TRP A 67 16.98 35.04 9.24
CA TRP A 67 18.24 35.68 8.88
C TRP A 67 18.81 36.41 10.11
N PRO A 68 19.68 35.75 10.91
CA PRO A 68 20.34 36.38 12.04
C PRO A 68 21.24 37.55 11.58
N THR A 69 21.98 37.33 10.47
CA THR A 69 22.80 38.31 9.76
C THR A 69 22.33 38.46 8.30
N HIS A 70 22.98 39.30 7.49
CA HIS A 70 22.59 39.54 6.10
C HIS A 70 23.06 38.44 5.13
N ASP A 71 23.96 37.59 5.59
CA ASP A 71 24.70 36.56 4.85
C ASP A 71 24.47 35.14 5.39
N LEU A 72 23.70 34.99 6.47
CA LEU A 72 23.33 33.70 7.06
C LEU A 72 21.81 33.54 7.11
N GLU A 73 21.32 32.43 6.57
CA GLU A 73 19.94 31.97 6.71
C GLU A 73 19.91 30.67 7.51
N THR A 74 18.98 30.56 8.45
CA THR A 74 18.68 29.33 9.22
C THR A 74 17.24 28.95 8.96
N ALA A 75 17.02 27.77 8.38
CA ALA A 75 15.71 27.26 8.03
C ALA A 75 15.25 26.13 8.97
N PHE A 76 13.97 26.12 9.32
CA PHE A 76 13.31 25.03 10.01
C PHE A 76 12.01 24.69 9.30
N ASP A 77 11.89 23.42 8.92
CA ASP A 77 10.75 22.90 8.19
C ASP A 77 10.07 21.77 8.97
N PHE A 78 8.74 21.86 9.06
CA PHE A 78 7.89 20.81 9.60
C PHE A 78 6.74 20.56 8.65
N SER A 79 6.50 19.31 8.28
CA SER A 79 5.34 18.96 7.45
C SER A 79 4.81 17.58 7.76
N ARG A 80 3.53 17.38 7.47
CA ARG A 80 2.90 16.05 7.38
C ARG A 80 2.56 15.78 5.93
N THR A 81 2.99 14.62 5.43
CA THR A 81 2.66 14.13 4.09
C THR A 81 1.95 12.78 4.18
N GLU A 82 1.32 12.39 3.08
CA GLU A 82 0.62 11.12 2.94
C GLU A 82 0.97 10.52 1.57
N SER A 83 1.08 9.19 1.50
CA SER A 83 1.38 8.48 0.26
C SER A 83 0.53 7.23 0.18
N ALA A 84 -0.31 7.14 -0.85
CA ALA A 84 -1.17 6.00 -1.07
C ALA A 84 -0.34 4.69 -1.15
N PRO A 85 -0.86 3.58 -0.60
CA PRO A 85 -0.19 2.30 -0.73
C PRO A 85 -0.05 1.87 -2.20
N PRO A 86 1.01 1.14 -2.57
CA PRO A 86 1.13 0.56 -3.90
C PRO A 86 -0.03 -0.37 -4.24
N ASN A 87 -0.55 -0.27 -5.47
CA ASN A 87 -1.72 -1.05 -5.94
C ASN A 87 -1.57 -2.58 -5.73
N TYR A 88 -0.36 -3.13 -5.82
CA TYR A 88 -0.15 -4.56 -5.64
C TYR A 88 -0.46 -5.04 -4.22
N GLN A 89 -0.37 -4.17 -3.21
CA GLN A 89 -0.70 -4.48 -1.81
C GLN A 89 -2.21 -4.39 -1.55
N LEU A 90 -2.99 -3.82 -2.47
CA LEU A 90 -4.42 -3.58 -2.32
C LEU A 90 -5.29 -4.68 -2.94
N ILE A 91 -4.71 -5.61 -3.71
CA ILE A 91 -5.46 -6.63 -4.45
C ILE A 91 -6.23 -7.55 -3.47
N PRO A 92 -7.55 -7.78 -3.63
CA PRO A 92 -8.36 -8.57 -2.69
C PRO A 92 -8.23 -10.09 -2.88
N ASN A 93 -7.08 -10.53 -3.42
CA ASN A 93 -6.83 -11.93 -3.75
C ASN A 93 -5.65 -12.46 -2.95
N THR A 94 -5.73 -13.74 -2.59
CA THR A 94 -4.58 -14.49 -2.10
C THR A 94 -3.96 -15.24 -3.27
N SER A 95 -2.65 -15.09 -3.45
CA SER A 95 -1.88 -15.88 -4.41
C SER A 95 -1.19 -17.03 -3.70
N TYR A 96 -1.18 -18.20 -4.34
CA TYR A 96 -0.54 -19.40 -3.80
C TYR A 96 0.56 -19.86 -4.75
N GLY A 97 1.64 -20.39 -4.19
CA GLY A 97 2.74 -20.91 -4.97
C GLY A 97 3.75 -21.68 -4.12
N GLY A 98 4.93 -21.86 -4.70
CA GLY A 98 6.03 -22.55 -4.04
C GLY A 98 6.13 -24.02 -4.38
N ARG A 99 7.00 -24.71 -3.63
CA ARG A 99 7.41 -26.09 -3.85
C ARG A 99 7.26 -26.91 -2.56
N VAL A 100 7.48 -28.21 -2.64
CA VAL A 100 7.57 -29.08 -1.44
C VAL A 100 8.56 -28.47 -0.45
N ASN A 101 8.15 -28.38 0.82
CA ASN A 101 8.88 -27.70 1.92
C ASN A 101 9.07 -26.18 1.78
N ALA A 102 8.48 -25.54 0.77
CA ALA A 102 8.58 -24.10 0.51
C ALA A 102 7.28 -23.54 -0.08
N LEU A 103 6.13 -23.93 0.48
CA LEU A 103 4.82 -23.41 0.09
C LEU A 103 4.67 -21.95 0.54
N THR A 104 4.11 -21.12 -0.34
CA THR A 104 3.84 -19.71 -0.04
C THR A 104 2.37 -19.39 -0.31
N ALA A 105 1.83 -18.54 0.55
CA ALA A 105 0.54 -17.89 0.34
C ALA A 105 0.74 -16.39 0.61
N THR A 106 0.45 -15.56 -0.38
CA THR A 106 0.58 -14.11 -0.29
C THR A 106 -0.82 -13.51 -0.29
N GLY A 107 -1.25 -13.05 0.88
CA GLY A 107 -2.45 -12.25 1.04
C GLY A 107 -2.09 -10.76 1.03
N ASN A 108 -2.81 -9.99 0.23
CA ASN A 108 -2.72 -8.54 0.19
C ASN A 108 -3.77 -7.91 1.14
N ASN A 109 -3.67 -6.61 1.37
CA ASN A 109 -4.56 -5.86 2.25
C ASN A 109 -5.28 -4.75 1.47
N PRO A 110 -6.50 -5.02 0.94
CA PRO A 110 -7.38 -4.00 0.34
C PRO A 110 -7.77 -2.87 1.29
N GLY A 111 -7.38 -2.99 2.56
CA GLY A 111 -7.60 -2.02 3.59
C GLY A 111 -6.37 -1.35 4.16
N LEU A 112 -5.24 -1.47 3.47
CA LEU A 112 -4.05 -0.75 3.85
C LEU A 112 -4.32 0.74 3.70
N LEU A 113 -4.05 1.48 4.77
CA LEU A 113 -4.10 2.93 4.76
C LEU A 113 -2.68 3.48 4.57
N PRO A 114 -2.55 4.73 4.09
CA PRO A 114 -1.27 5.43 4.01
C PRO A 114 -0.52 5.55 5.34
#